data_AF-A0A2J3DIM4-F1
#
_entry.id   AF-A0A2J3DIM4-F1
#
_cell.length_a   1.000
_cell.length_b   1.000
_cell.length_c   1.000
_cell.angle_alpha   90.00
_cell.angle_beta   90.00
_cell.angle_gamma   90.00
#
_symmetry.space_group_name_H-M   'P 1'
#
loop_
_entity.id
_entity.type
_entity.pdbx_description
1 polymer ?
#
loop_
_entity_poly.entity_id
_entity_poly.type
_entity_poly.pdbx_seq_one_letter_code
_entity_poly.pdbx_strand_id
1 'polypeptide(L)'
;MSLSPPGVRLFYDPRGHHACAINELCWGLEEQGVPCQTVSCDEGGDADTLSALAARSSTLRVGIGLSAAGEIALTHAQLPADAPLATGHVTDSRDHLRTLGANAGQLVKVLPLSERS
;
A
#
# COMPACT_ATOMS: atom_id res chain seq x y z
N MET A 1 20.84 5.53 17.38
CA MET A 1 20.15 4.98 16.19
C MET A 1 18.80 5.66 16.11
N SER A 2 18.53 6.44 15.05
CA SER A 2 17.21 7.03 14.86
C SER A 2 16.28 5.94 14.33
N LEU A 3 15.30 5.52 15.13
CA LEU A 3 14.26 4.60 14.66
C LEU A 3 13.31 5.43 13.79
N SER A 4 13.16 5.04 12.52
CA SER A 4 12.11 5.60 11.66
C SER A 4 10.76 5.44 12.37
N PRO A 5 9.89 6.46 12.35
CA PRO A 5 8.58 6.34 12.99
C PRO A 5 7.82 5.15 12.38
N PRO A 6 7.05 4.39 13.19
CA PRO A 6 6.29 3.25 12.70
C PRO A 6 5.26 3.72 11.67
N GLY A 7 5.13 2.98 10.57
CA GLY A 7 4.25 3.35 9.47
C GLY A 7 4.04 2.21 8.49
N VAL A 8 2.92 2.27 7.77
CA VAL A 8 2.67 1.42 6.60
C VAL A 8 3.69 1.82 5.54
N ARG A 9 4.24 0.82 4.85
CA ARG A 9 5.15 1.07 3.73
C ARG A 9 4.41 0.88 2.41
N LEU A 10 4.65 1.80 1.49
CA LEU A 10 4.18 1.75 0.12
C LEU A 10 5.41 1.63 -0.78
N PHE A 11 5.63 0.44 -1.32
CA PHE A 11 6.72 0.19 -2.27
C PHE A 11 6.19 0.40 -3.68
N TYR A 12 6.90 1.16 -4.51
CA TYR A 12 6.48 1.43 -5.87
C TYR A 12 7.63 1.35 -6.87
N ASP A 13 7.33 0.89 -8.09
CA ASP A 13 8.27 0.98 -9.21
C ASP A 13 8.24 2.41 -9.79
N PRO A 14 9.34 3.18 -9.73
CA PRO A 14 9.36 4.57 -10.17
C PRO A 14 9.14 4.74 -11.68
N ARG A 15 9.28 3.68 -12.49
CA ARG A 15 9.08 3.70 -13.95
C ARG A 15 7.61 3.91 -14.35
N GLY A 16 6.67 3.65 -13.44
CA GLY A 16 5.24 3.80 -13.69
C GLY A 16 4.73 5.25 -13.67
N HIS A 17 5.44 6.17 -13.00
CA HIS A 17 5.04 7.58 -12.87
C HIS A 17 3.62 7.82 -12.30
N HIS A 18 3.18 6.98 -11.37
CA HIS A 18 1.83 6.94 -10.80
C HIS A 18 1.60 7.85 -9.58
N ALA A 19 2.12 9.09 -9.61
CA ALA A 19 2.11 9.98 -8.44
C ALA A 19 0.70 10.28 -7.89
N CYS A 20 -0.31 10.39 -8.76
CA CYS A 20 -1.69 10.61 -8.31
C CYS A 20 -2.20 9.44 -7.46
N ALA A 21 -1.96 8.20 -7.88
CA ALA A 21 -2.42 7.03 -7.13
C ALA A 21 -1.69 6.89 -5.79
N ILE A 22 -0.38 7.17 -5.77
CA ILE A 22 0.41 7.20 -4.54
C ILE A 22 -0.19 8.21 -3.54
N ASN A 23 -0.55 9.41 -4.00
CA ASN A 23 -1.16 10.42 -3.13
C ASN A 23 -2.50 9.94 -2.56
N GLU A 24 -3.38 9.39 -3.38
CA GLU A 24 -4.68 8.89 -2.93
C GLU A 24 -4.55 7.78 -1.87
N LEU A 25 -3.63 6.83 -2.08
CA LEU A 25 -3.34 5.77 -1.11
C LEU A 25 -2.80 6.32 0.21
N CYS A 26 -1.86 7.28 0.14
CA CYS A 26 -1.30 7.94 1.32
C CYS A 26 -2.35 8.76 2.08
N TRP A 27 -3.20 9.50 1.38
CA TRP A 27 -4.30 10.26 1.98
C TRP A 27 -5.32 9.37 2.67
N GLY A 28 -5.60 8.17 2.12
CA GLY A 28 -6.48 7.21 2.78
C GLY A 28 -5.93 6.71 4.11
N LEU A 29 -4.61 6.46 4.16
CA LEU A 29 -3.90 6.15 5.41
C LEU A 29 -3.92 7.33 6.40
N GLU A 30 -3.73 8.55 5.90
CA GLU A 30 -3.76 9.78 6.70
C GLU A 30 -5.14 10.05 7.32
N GLU A 31 -6.23 9.81 6.60
CA GLU A 31 -7.60 9.88 7.14
C GLU A 31 -7.83 8.86 8.26
N GLN A 32 -7.10 7.74 8.23
CA GLN A 32 -7.06 6.79 9.34
C GLN A 32 -6.04 7.18 10.42
N GLY A 33 -5.33 8.31 10.31
CA GLY A 33 -4.29 8.68 11.27
C GLY A 33 -3.13 7.67 11.34
N VAL A 34 -2.90 6.92 10.26
CA VAL A 34 -1.82 5.93 10.15
C VAL A 34 -0.71 6.49 9.28
N PRO A 35 0.55 6.57 9.76
CA PRO A 35 1.66 7.07 8.94
C PRO A 35 1.93 6.20 7.71
N CYS A 36 2.21 6.84 6.58
CA CYS A 36 2.63 6.18 5.34
C CYS A 36 4.07 6.58 4.99
N GLN A 37 4.89 5.62 4.57
CA GLN A 37 6.23 5.82 4.04
C GLN A 37 6.32 5.24 2.64
N THR A 38 6.54 6.09 1.64
CA THR A 38 6.76 5.66 0.27
C THR A 38 8.24 5.30 0.05
N VAL A 39 8.48 4.21 -0.67
CA VAL A 39 9.82 3.71 -0.98
C VAL A 39 9.86 3.32 -2.45
N SER A 40 10.76 3.92 -3.22
CA SER A 40 11.00 3.52 -4.61
C SER A 40 11.78 2.22 -4.68
N CYS A 41 11.35 1.31 -5.54
CA CYS A 41 12.03 0.04 -5.81
C CYS A 41 12.54 0.03 -7.25
N ASP A 42 13.80 0.39 -7.46
CA ASP A 42 14.41 0.52 -8.80
C ASP A 42 14.54 -0.82 -9.54
N GLU A 43 14.63 -1.93 -8.79
CA GLU A 43 14.58 -3.29 -9.35
C GLU A 43 13.20 -3.62 -9.94
N GLY A 44 12.16 -2.90 -9.51
CA GLY A 44 10.77 -3.11 -9.91
C GLY A 44 10.15 -4.35 -9.26
N GLY A 45 9.01 -4.75 -9.82
CA GLY A 45 8.26 -5.93 -9.38
C GLY A 45 6.78 -5.82 -9.73
N ASP A 46 6.10 -6.96 -9.69
CA ASP A 46 4.64 -6.96 -9.67
C ASP A 46 4.12 -6.43 -8.32
N ALA A 47 2.83 -6.07 -8.29
CA ALA A 47 2.21 -5.45 -7.13
C ALA A 47 2.29 -6.35 -5.89
N ASP A 48 2.09 -7.66 -6.07
CA ASP A 48 2.10 -8.68 -5.03
C ASP A 48 3.47 -8.77 -4.35
N THR A 49 4.53 -8.91 -5.14
CA THR A 49 5.92 -8.94 -4.66
C THR A 49 6.27 -7.66 -3.91
N LEU A 50 5.93 -6.50 -4.48
CA LEU A 50 6.20 -5.19 -3.87
C LEU A 50 5.43 -5.04 -2.55
N SER A 51 4.16 -5.42 -2.50
CA SER A 51 3.33 -5.32 -1.29
C SER A 51 3.83 -6.23 -0.19
N ALA A 52 4.29 -7.44 -0.52
CA ALA A 52 4.83 -8.39 0.43
C ALA A 52 6.18 -7.91 1.00
N LEU A 53 7.05 -7.31 0.16
CA LEU A 53 8.28 -6.66 0.60
C LEU A 53 7.98 -5.46 1.51
N ALA A 54 7.02 -4.62 1.13
CA ALA A 54 6.59 -3.49 1.93
C ALA A 54 6.07 -3.94 3.30
N ALA A 55 5.22 -4.97 3.34
CA ALA A 55 4.62 -5.49 4.56
C ALA A 55 5.68 -6.07 5.51
N ARG A 56 6.62 -6.86 5.00
CA ARG A 56 7.73 -7.41 5.80
C ARG A 56 8.68 -6.35 6.34
N SER A 57 8.81 -5.23 5.64
CA SER A 57 9.71 -4.16 6.02
C SER A 57 9.04 -3.09 6.91
N SER A 58 7.71 -3.05 6.94
CA SER A 58 6.92 -2.19 7.83
C SER A 58 6.90 -2.76 9.26
N THR A 59 7.11 -1.89 10.26
CA THR A 59 6.93 -2.25 11.67
C THR A 59 5.46 -2.53 12.02
N LEU A 60 4.52 -2.04 11.21
CA LEU A 60 3.08 -2.30 11.33
C LEU A 60 2.64 -3.54 10.57
N ARG A 61 3.57 -4.24 9.89
CA ARG A 61 3.35 -5.48 9.15
C ARG A 61 2.35 -5.38 7.99
N VAL A 62 1.90 -4.17 7.64
CA VAL A 62 1.01 -3.88 6.52
C VAL A 62 1.81 -3.21 5.42
N GLY A 63 1.56 -3.62 4.17
CA GLY A 63 2.29 -3.12 3.01
C GLY A 63 1.40 -2.91 1.80
N ILE A 64 1.71 -1.88 1.03
CA ILE A 64 1.12 -1.60 -0.27
C ILE A 64 2.23 -1.72 -1.33
N GLY A 65 1.94 -2.39 -2.44
CA GLY A 65 2.80 -2.50 -3.60
C GLY A 65 2.15 -1.84 -4.81
N LEU A 66 2.92 -1.09 -5.59
CA LEU A 66 2.48 -0.46 -6.84
C LEU A 66 3.48 -0.76 -7.96
N SER A 67 3.07 -1.59 -8.90
CA SER A 67 3.91 -1.97 -10.05
C SER A 67 4.04 -0.83 -11.07
N ALA A 68 5.02 -0.94 -11.98
CA ALA A 68 5.15 0.01 -13.08
C ALA A 68 3.93 0.00 -14.01
N ALA A 69 3.29 -1.16 -14.18
CA ALA A 69 2.09 -1.33 -15.00
C ALA A 69 0.86 -0.63 -14.41
N GLY A 70 0.86 -0.30 -13.11
CA GLY A 70 -0.26 0.33 -12.43
C GLY A 70 -1.10 -0.61 -11.56
N GLU A 71 -0.75 -1.90 -11.48
CA GLU A 71 -1.36 -2.82 -10.52
C GLU A 71 -0.97 -2.42 -9.09
N ILE A 72 -1.94 -2.48 -8.17
CA ILE A 72 -1.81 -2.17 -6.76
C ILE A 72 -2.21 -3.39 -5.93
N ALA A 73 -1.44 -3.72 -4.91
CA ALA A 73 -1.78 -4.76 -3.94
C ALA A 73 -1.59 -4.26 -2.51
N LEU A 74 -2.55 -4.59 -1.64
CA LEU A 74 -2.51 -4.40 -0.20
C LEU A 74 -2.39 -5.77 0.47
N THR A 75 -1.41 -5.94 1.34
CA THR A 75 -1.22 -7.20 2.06
C THR A 75 -0.76 -7.00 3.51
N HIS A 76 -0.74 -8.10 4.26
CA HIS A 76 -0.17 -8.20 5.60
C HIS A 76 0.97 -9.23 5.59
N ALA A 77 2.01 -9.02 6.41
CA ALA A 77 3.21 -9.86 6.43
C ALA A 77 2.99 -11.31 6.91
N GLN A 78 1.78 -11.68 7.30
CA GLN A 78 1.40 -13.06 7.63
C GLN A 78 0.69 -13.79 6.48
N LEU A 79 0.29 -13.06 5.43
CA LEU A 79 -0.35 -13.65 4.26
C LEU A 79 0.70 -14.21 3.29
N PRO A 80 0.34 -15.24 2.50
CA PRO A 80 1.15 -15.67 1.36
C PRO A 80 1.42 -14.51 0.40
N ALA A 81 2.61 -14.50 -0.21
CA ALA A 81 3.01 -13.40 -1.10
C ALA A 81 2.15 -13.31 -2.37
N ASP A 82 1.56 -14.43 -2.79
CA ASP A 82 0.69 -14.61 -3.96
C ASP A 82 -0.81 -14.49 -3.64
N ALA A 83 -1.15 -14.08 -2.42
CA ALA A 83 -2.53 -13.89 -1.97
C ALA A 83 -2.67 -12.56 -1.22
N PRO A 84 -2.57 -11.41 -1.93
CA PRO A 84 -2.80 -10.11 -1.32
C PRO A 84 -4.23 -10.02 -0.78
N LEU A 85 -4.42 -9.21 0.27
CA LEU A 85 -5.71 -9.03 0.92
C LEU A 85 -6.70 -8.27 0.03
N ALA A 86 -6.20 -7.29 -0.73
CA ALA A 86 -6.99 -6.53 -1.70
C ALA A 86 -6.08 -6.05 -2.84
N THR A 87 -6.64 -5.93 -4.03
CA THR A 87 -5.94 -5.45 -5.24
C THR A 87 -6.71 -4.30 -5.88
N GLY A 88 -6.03 -3.47 -6.66
CA GLY A 88 -6.64 -2.38 -7.43
C GLY A 88 -5.74 -1.97 -8.58
N HIS A 89 -6.14 -0.94 -9.31
CA HIS A 89 -5.36 -0.42 -10.43
C HIS A 89 -5.32 1.11 -10.40
N VAL A 90 -4.24 1.72 -10.91
CA VAL A 90 -4.10 3.20 -10.97
C VAL A 90 -5.18 3.91 -11.80
N THR A 91 -5.92 3.15 -12.63
CA THR A 91 -7.06 3.66 -13.40
C THR A 91 -8.38 3.60 -12.62
N ASP A 92 -8.38 3.03 -11.42
CA ASP A 92 -9.53 3.08 -10.52
C ASP A 92 -9.87 4.54 -10.18
N SER A 93 -11.11 4.77 -9.74
CA SER A 93 -11.51 6.11 -9.30
C SER A 93 -10.64 6.58 -8.13
N ARG A 94 -10.47 7.91 -8.01
CA ARG A 94 -9.73 8.49 -6.87
C ARG A 94 -10.31 8.04 -5.53
N ASP A 95 -11.63 7.95 -5.44
CA ASP A 95 -12.31 7.47 -4.24
C ASP A 95 -11.99 6.00 -3.94
N HIS A 96 -11.89 5.13 -4.96
CA HIS A 96 -11.47 3.74 -4.78
C HIS A 96 -10.01 3.60 -4.34
N LEU A 97 -9.13 4.46 -4.84
CA LEU A 97 -7.72 4.49 -4.43
C LEU A 97 -7.60 5.03 -2.99
N ARG A 98 -8.38 6.06 -2.64
CA ARG A 98 -8.49 6.59 -1.29
C ARG A 98 -8.97 5.53 -0.32
N THR A 99 -10.05 4.81 -0.67
CA THR A 99 -10.58 3.71 0.13
C THR A 99 -9.56 2.58 0.28
N LEU A 100 -8.78 2.25 -0.76
CA LEU A 100 -7.73 1.24 -0.64
C LEU A 100 -6.65 1.66 0.37
N GLY A 101 -6.26 2.93 0.39
CA GLY A 101 -5.40 3.51 1.42
C GLY A 101 -6.03 3.43 2.81
N ALA A 102 -7.31 3.80 2.94
CA ALA A 102 -8.04 3.69 4.20
C ALA A 102 -8.12 2.25 4.71
N ASN A 103 -8.32 1.27 3.83
CA ASN A 103 -8.33 -0.15 4.17
C ASN A 103 -6.98 -0.61 4.74
N ALA A 104 -5.86 -0.07 4.26
CA ALA A 104 -4.56 -0.34 4.86
C ALA A 104 -4.48 0.19 6.31
N GLY A 105 -5.05 1.37 6.57
CA GLY A 105 -5.13 1.94 7.92
C GLY A 105 -6.08 1.18 8.85
N GLN A 106 -7.22 0.74 8.33
CA GLN A 106 -8.18 -0.11 9.05
C GLN A 106 -7.56 -1.47 9.41
N LEU A 107 -6.78 -2.06 8.50
CA LEU A 107 -6.05 -3.29 8.75
C LEU A 107 -5.06 -3.16 9.92
N VAL A 108 -4.30 -2.06 9.96
CA VAL A 108 -3.41 -1.74 11.11
C VAL A 108 -4.20 -1.64 12.42
N LYS A 109 -5.40 -1.06 12.37
CA LYS A 109 -6.25 -0.85 13.55
C LYS A 109 -7.14 -2.05 13.91
N VAL A 110 -7.11 -3.13 13.11
CA VAL A 110 -7.98 -4.30 13.28
C VAL A 110 -9.47 -3.91 13.20
N LEU A 111 -9.81 -3.09 12.21
CA LEU A 111 -11.18 -2.69 11.89
C LEU A 111 -11.68 -3.42 10.63
N PRO A 112 -13.01 -3.56 10.45
CA PRO A 112 -13.57 -4.02 9.19
C PRO A 112 -13.13 -3.12 8.03
N LEU A 113 -12.87 -3.73 6.87
CA LEU A 113 -12.46 -3.00 5.68
C LEU A 113 -13.67 -2.33 5.03
N SER A 114 -13.47 -1.12 4.51
CA SER A 114 -14.50 -0.43 3.74
C SER A 114 -14.70 -1.07 2.37
N GLU A 115 -15.95 -1.16 1.94
CA GLU A 115 -16.34 -1.55 0.59
C GLU A 115 -15.85 -0.53 -0.44
N ARG A 116 -15.49 -1.01 -1.62
CA ARG A 116 -15.04 -0.19 -2.76
C ARG A 116 -16.19 -0.16 -3.77
N SER A 117 -17.13 0.78 -3.59
CA SER A 117 -18.37 0.92 -4.38
C SER A 117 -18.18 1.75 -5.64
#